data_AF-A0A7W1QQC8-F1
#
_entry.id   AF-A0A7W1QQC8-F1
#
_cell.length_a   1.000
_cell.length_b   1.000
_cell.length_c   1.000
_cell.angle_alpha   90.00
_cell.angle_beta   90.00
_cell.angle_gamma   90.00
#
_symmetry.space_group_name_H-M   'P 1'
#
loop_
_entity.id
_entity.type
_entity.pdbx_description
1 polymer ?
#
loop_
_entity_poly.entity_id
_entity_poly.type
_entity_poly.pdbx_seq_one_letter_code
_entity_poly.pdbx_strand_id
1 'polypeptide(L)'
;SDERERGLMGIEDLGPNEGMAFVFDEPADGTFWMKETLIPLSIAFVDDAGTIVTVLEMEPCDADPCPTYGADAPYVLAVEANEGYFDRMGIKEGDRARLAEAADA
;
A
#
# COMPACT_ATOMS: atom_id res chain seq x y z
N SER A 1 2.21 12.81 -9.99
CA SER A 1 0.93 13.30 -9.48
C SER A 1 1.08 13.39 -7.99
N ASP A 2 0.99 14.60 -7.45
CA ASP A 2 1.35 14.95 -6.07
C ASP A 2 0.66 14.08 -5.00
N GLU A 3 -0.49 13.50 -5.33
CA GLU A 3 -1.27 12.59 -4.48
C GLU A 3 -0.53 11.28 -4.15
N ARG A 4 0.26 10.74 -5.10
CA ARG A 4 1.06 9.53 -4.86
C ARG A 4 2.27 9.80 -3.97
N GLU A 5 2.84 11.00 -4.06
CA GLU A 5 3.96 11.41 -3.21
C GLU A 5 3.49 11.74 -1.78
N ARG A 6 2.25 12.22 -1.65
CA ARG A 6 1.62 12.52 -0.35
C ARG A 6 1.13 11.26 0.37
N GLY A 7 0.50 10.32 -0.34
CA GLY A 7 -0.07 9.13 0.30
C GLY A 7 -0.97 9.47 1.51
N LEU A 8 -0.78 8.75 2.61
CA LEU A 8 -1.47 8.97 3.89
C LEU A 8 -0.72 9.93 4.86
N MET A 9 0.15 10.82 4.36
CA MET A 9 0.84 11.82 5.18
C MET A 9 -0.14 12.71 5.98
N GLY A 10 0.15 12.86 7.28
CA GLY A 10 -0.64 13.67 8.20
C GLY A 10 -2.02 13.12 8.56
N ILE A 11 -2.35 11.88 8.15
CA ILE A 11 -3.59 11.21 8.57
C ILE A 11 -3.39 10.63 9.98
N GLU A 12 -4.23 11.06 10.93
CA GLU A 12 -4.13 10.68 12.36
C GLU A 12 -4.91 9.39 12.70
N ASP A 13 -5.93 9.06 11.92
CA ASP A 13 -6.78 7.88 12.10
C ASP A 13 -7.30 7.41 10.74
N LEU A 14 -7.37 6.09 10.56
CA LEU A 14 -7.89 5.45 9.36
C LEU A 14 -8.88 4.37 9.79
N GLY A 15 -10.08 4.36 9.20
CA GLY A 15 -11.11 3.38 9.55
C GLY A 15 -10.64 1.93 9.34
N PRO A 16 -11.24 0.95 10.05
CA PRO A 16 -10.75 -0.44 10.04
C PRO A 16 -10.80 -1.15 8.69
N ASN A 17 -11.59 -0.63 7.74
CA ASN A 17 -11.72 -1.11 6.36
C ASN A 17 -11.41 -0.01 5.33
N GLU A 18 -10.70 1.02 5.75
CA GLU A 18 -10.25 2.11 4.89
C GLU A 18 -8.77 1.92 4.54
N GLY A 19 -8.38 2.51 3.42
CA GLY A 19 -7.03 2.41 2.88
C GLY A 19 -6.87 3.29 1.65
N MET A 20 -5.64 3.31 1.12
CA MET A 20 -5.32 4.04 -0.10
C MET A 20 -4.77 3.07 -1.15
N ALA A 21 -5.26 3.19 -2.38
CA ALA A 21 -4.81 2.39 -3.51
C ALA A 21 -4.02 3.26 -4.50
N PHE A 22 -2.80 2.87 -4.79
CA PHE A 22 -1.92 3.50 -5.76
C PHE A 22 -1.95 2.66 -7.04
N VAL A 23 -2.49 3.23 -8.12
CA VAL A 23 -2.60 2.55 -9.43
C VAL A 23 -1.53 3.08 -10.38
N PHE A 24 -0.90 2.15 -11.09
CA PHE A 24 0.15 2.41 -12.07
C PHE A 24 -0.28 1.86 -13.44
N ASP A 25 -0.15 2.69 -14.48
CA ASP A 25 -0.52 2.32 -15.86
C ASP A 25 0.44 1.28 -16.47
N GLU A 26 1.67 1.24 -15.96
CA GLU A 26 2.74 0.32 -16.35
C GLU A 26 3.35 -0.31 -15.09
N PRO A 27 3.91 -1.54 -15.17
CA PRO A 27 4.59 -2.16 -14.04
C PRO A 27 5.68 -1.25 -13.47
N ALA A 28 5.66 -1.09 -12.14
CA ALA A 28 6.59 -0.25 -11.40
C ALA A 28 7.48 -1.11 -10.48
N ASP A 29 8.73 -0.66 -10.32
CA ASP A 29 9.70 -1.18 -9.33
C ASP A 29 9.98 -0.13 -8.24
N GLY A 30 9.03 0.78 -8.04
CA GLY A 30 9.15 1.88 -7.08
C GLY A 30 9.14 1.39 -5.63
N THR A 31 9.59 2.26 -4.74
CA THR A 31 9.53 2.02 -3.29
C THR A 31 8.70 3.10 -2.61
N PHE A 32 8.03 2.72 -1.53
CA PHE A 32 7.27 3.58 -0.65
C PHE A 32 8.11 3.98 0.56
N TRP A 33 7.67 5.02 1.25
CA TRP A 33 8.28 5.52 2.48
C TRP A 33 7.20 6.04 3.41
N MET A 34 7.53 6.18 4.69
CA MET A 34 6.59 6.62 5.72
C MET A 34 6.91 8.01 6.25
N LYS A 35 7.56 8.85 5.42
CA LYS A 35 7.90 10.22 5.81
C LYS A 35 6.62 10.99 6.12
N GLU A 36 6.57 11.66 7.27
CA GLU A 36 5.41 12.46 7.71
C GLU A 36 4.07 11.67 7.80
N THR A 37 4.12 10.34 7.82
CA THR A 37 2.96 9.47 8.07
C THR A 37 2.86 9.18 9.56
N LEU A 38 1.70 9.42 10.17
CA LEU A 38 1.56 9.44 11.64
C LEU A 38 1.17 8.08 12.24
N ILE A 39 0.63 7.17 11.43
CA ILE A 39 0.13 5.86 11.85
C ILE A 39 0.94 4.75 11.17
N PRO A 40 1.21 3.62 11.86
CA PRO A 40 1.73 2.41 11.23
C PRO A 40 0.77 1.86 10.17
N LEU A 41 1.33 1.39 9.06
CA LEU A 41 0.56 0.90 7.92
C LEU A 41 1.09 -0.46 7.46
N SER A 42 0.22 -1.26 6.86
CA SER A 42 0.64 -2.37 6.00
C SER A 42 0.50 -1.95 4.54
N ILE A 43 1.34 -2.51 3.67
CA ILE A 43 1.22 -2.35 2.22
C ILE A 43 1.21 -3.73 1.54
N ALA A 44 0.30 -3.90 0.58
CA ALA A 44 0.28 -5.06 -0.32
C ALA A 44 0.53 -4.61 -1.76
N PHE A 45 1.51 -5.23 -2.41
CA PHE A 45 1.86 -4.99 -3.80
C PHE A 45 1.27 -6.08 -4.69
N VAL A 46 0.69 -5.68 -5.83
CA VAL A 46 -0.06 -6.58 -6.72
C VAL A 46 0.47 -6.44 -8.15
N ASP A 47 0.81 -7.57 -8.77
CA ASP A 47 1.28 -7.64 -10.16
C ASP A 47 0.16 -7.43 -11.19
N ASP A 48 0.53 -7.38 -12.46
CA ASP A 48 -0.39 -7.18 -13.60
C ASP A 48 -1.37 -8.35 -13.81
N ALA A 49 -1.06 -9.53 -13.26
CA ALA A 49 -1.95 -10.69 -13.21
C ALA A 49 -2.91 -10.64 -12.02
N GLY A 50 -2.84 -9.61 -11.17
CA GLY A 50 -3.65 -9.44 -9.98
C GLY A 50 -3.19 -10.29 -8.80
N THR A 51 -1.95 -10.78 -8.78
CA THR A 51 -1.36 -11.58 -7.71
C THR A 51 -0.66 -10.67 -6.71
N ILE A 52 -0.90 -10.88 -5.41
CA ILE A 52 -0.14 -10.20 -4.37
C ILE A 52 1.28 -10.77 -4.35
N VAL A 53 2.27 -9.94 -4.65
CA VAL A 53 3.68 -10.35 -4.76
C VAL A 53 4.48 -10.07 -3.49
N THR A 54 4.07 -9.08 -2.70
CA THR A 54 4.73 -8.71 -1.45
C THR A 54 3.73 -8.09 -0.48
N VAL A 55 3.82 -8.44 0.81
CA VAL A 55 3.12 -7.74 1.90
C VAL A 55 4.13 -7.29 2.95
N LEU A 56 4.12 -6.01 3.34
CA LEU A 56 5.03 -5.44 4.32
C LEU A 56 4.27 -4.66 5.39
N GLU A 57 4.81 -4.67 6.61
CA GLU A 57 4.48 -3.68 7.64
C GLU A 57 5.46 -2.50 7.54
N MET A 58 4.96 -1.29 7.74
CA MET A 58 5.68 -0.05 7.55
C MET A 58 5.50 0.87 8.76
N GLU A 59 6.63 1.38 9.27
CA GLU A 59 6.67 2.24 10.45
C GLU A 59 6.82 3.72 10.08
N PRO A 60 6.13 4.65 10.79
CA PRO A 60 6.33 6.10 10.70
C PRO A 60 7.81 6.52 10.71
N CYS A 61 8.14 7.55 9.93
CA CYS A 61 9.48 8.09 9.86
C CYS A 61 9.52 9.62 9.95
N ASP A 62 10.26 10.13 10.94
CA ASP A 62 10.43 11.56 11.19
C ASP A 62 11.80 12.11 10.77
N ALA A 63 12.78 11.25 10.44
CA ALA A 63 14.17 11.62 10.22
C ALA A 63 14.72 11.14 8.87
N ASP A 64 15.42 12.02 8.17
CA ASP A 64 16.09 11.67 6.92
C ASP A 64 17.46 10.98 7.15
N PRO A 65 17.81 9.96 6.34
CA PRO A 65 16.97 9.35 5.31
C PRO A 65 15.95 8.38 5.90
N CYS A 66 14.71 8.45 5.40
CA CYS A 66 13.69 7.47 5.78
C CYS A 66 13.93 6.11 5.12
N PRO A 67 13.61 5.00 5.82
CA PRO A 67 13.55 3.67 5.21
C PRO A 67 12.58 3.66 4.03
N THR A 68 12.90 2.83 3.05
CA THR A 68 12.01 2.57 1.91
C THR A 68 11.56 1.12 1.89
N TYR A 69 10.35 0.91 1.39
CA TYR A 69 9.64 -0.36 1.36
C TYR A 69 9.27 -0.67 -0.09
N GLY A 70 9.71 -1.81 -0.62
CA GLY A 70 9.51 -2.17 -2.03
C GLY A 70 9.07 -3.62 -2.18
N ALA A 71 8.50 -3.93 -3.33
CA ALA A 71 8.12 -5.28 -3.70
C ALA A 71 9.31 -6.09 -4.21
N ASP A 72 9.21 -7.42 -4.11
CA ASP A 72 10.18 -8.37 -4.69
C ASP A 72 10.02 -8.54 -6.21
N ALA A 73 8.91 -8.04 -6.78
CA ALA A 73 8.59 -8.10 -8.20
C ALA A 73 7.85 -6.84 -8.68
N PRO A 74 7.86 -6.54 -10.00
CA PRO A 74 7.12 -5.41 -10.54
C PRO A 74 5.62 -5.48 -10.20
N TYR A 75 5.02 -4.33 -9.87
CA TYR A 75 3.62 -4.24 -9.48
C TYR A 75 2.88 -3.16 -10.26
N VAL A 76 1.57 -3.30 -10.41
CA VAL A 76 0.68 -2.29 -11.02
C VAL A 76 -0.28 -1.65 -10.02
N LEU A 77 -0.37 -2.24 -8.82
CA LEU A 77 -1.20 -1.75 -7.72
C LEU A 77 -0.45 -1.91 -6.41
N ALA A 78 -0.50 -0.88 -5.57
CA ALA A 78 -0.09 -0.97 -4.17
C ALA A 78 -1.25 -0.49 -3.28
N VAL A 79 -1.54 -1.22 -2.20
CA VAL A 79 -2.65 -0.92 -1.30
C VAL A 79 -2.12 -0.72 0.10
N GLU A 80 -2.26 0.49 0.64
CA GLU A 80 -1.97 0.83 2.03
C GLU A 80 -3.22 0.69 2.89
N ALA A 81 -3.08 0.08 4.06
CA ALA A 81 -4.13 -0.03 5.07
C ALA A 81 -3.51 0.02 6.47
N ASN A 82 -4.35 0.09 7.52
CA ASN A 82 -3.87 0.01 8.91
C ASN A 82 -2.96 -1.21 9.13
N GLU A 83 -1.92 -1.05 9.95
CA GLU A 83 -1.02 -2.14 10.36
C GLU A 83 -1.77 -3.44 10.71
N GLY A 84 -1.26 -4.58 10.24
CA GLY A 84 -1.83 -5.91 10.40
C GLY A 84 -3.18 -6.13 9.70
N TYR A 85 -3.66 -5.22 8.85
CA TYR A 85 -4.94 -5.39 8.16
C TYR A 85 -4.96 -6.67 7.31
N PHE A 86 -3.92 -6.89 6.51
CA PHE A 86 -3.86 -8.05 5.61
C PHE A 86 -3.82 -9.37 6.39
N ASP A 87 -3.04 -9.44 7.47
CA ASP A 87 -3.00 -10.61 8.36
C ASP A 87 -4.37 -10.91 8.99
N ARG A 88 -5.04 -9.89 9.56
CA ARG A 88 -6.38 -10.03 10.14
C ARG A 88 -7.42 -10.53 9.14
N MET A 89 -7.28 -10.12 7.87
CA MET A 89 -8.17 -10.53 6.78
C MET A 89 -7.75 -11.87 6.15
N GLY A 90 -6.62 -12.46 6.57
CA GLY A 90 -6.08 -13.68 6.00
C GLY A 90 -5.56 -13.52 4.57
N ILE A 91 -5.22 -12.29 4.18
CA ILE A 91 -4.68 -11.93 2.87
C ILE A 91 -3.15 -12.06 2.92
N LYS A 92 -2.57 -12.72 1.93
CA LYS A 92 -1.13 -13.01 1.88
C LYS A 92 -0.61 -13.04 0.44
N GLU A 93 0.71 -13.10 0.31
CA GLU A 93 1.39 -13.33 -0.96
C GLU A 93 0.86 -14.57 -1.68
N GLY A 94 0.64 -14.45 -2.99
CA GLY A 94 0.01 -15.45 -3.84
C GLY A 94 -1.51 -15.37 -3.93
N ASP A 95 -2.18 -14.63 -3.05
CA ASP A 95 -3.61 -14.35 -3.19
C ASP A 95 -3.87 -13.40 -4.36
N ARG A 96 -5.14 -13.27 -4.77
CA ARG A 96 -5.54 -12.39 -5.86
C ARG A 96 -6.31 -11.17 -5.38
N ALA A 97 -5.93 -10.01 -5.90
CA ALA A 97 -6.58 -8.74 -5.68
C ALA A 97 -6.81 -8.02 -7.01
N ARG A 98 -7.91 -7.26 -7.08
CA ARG A 98 -8.21 -6.35 -8.19
C ARG A 98 -9.00 -5.18 -7.65
N LEU A 99 -8.85 -4.02 -8.28
CA LEU A 99 -9.79 -2.93 -8.05
C LEU A 99 -11.13 -3.31 -8.68
N ALA A 100 -12.17 -3.32 -7.86
CA ALA A 100 -13.54 -3.37 -8.35
C ALA A 100 -13.96 -1.95 -8.72
N GLU A 101 -14.63 -1.78 -9.85
CA GLU A 101 -15.37 -0.55 -10.09
C GLU A 101 -16.42 -0.41 -8.98
N ALA A 102 -16.64 0.82 -8.50
CA ALA A 102 -17.73 1.07 -7.57
C ALA A 102 -19.01 0.53 -8.20
N ALA A 103 -19.64 -0.45 -7.56
CA ALA A 103 -20.94 -0.92 -8.03
C ALA A 103 -21.88 0.29 -7.97
N ASP A 104 -22.45 0.68 -9.12
CA ASP A 104 -23.52 1.67 -9.16
C ASP A 104 -24.57 1.27 -8.12
N ALA A 105 -24.72 2.11 -7.10
CA ALA A 105 -25.67 1.93 -6.00
C ALA A 105 -27.11 2.19 -6.47
#